data_AF-V9EVA4-F1
#
_entry.id   AF-V9EVA4-F1
#
_cell.length_a   1.000
_cell.length_b   1.000
_cell.length_c   1.000
_cell.angle_alpha   90.00
_cell.angle_beta   90.00
_cell.angle_gamma   90.00
#
_symmetry.space_group_name_H-M   'P 1'
#
loop_
_entity.id
_entity.type
_entity.pdbx_description
1 polymer ?
#
loop_
_entity_poly.entity_id
_entity_poly.type
_entity_poly.pdbx_seq_one_letter_code
_entity_poly.pdbx_strand_id
1 'polypeptide(L)'
;MLAPGLARHSAPHVPTPSLPSISTLLQVFEIVKEQAQGHSLSAPLFALIAVARLLYQRRQAQLEQLDYRSKVSPPVPEWNVVAEDDTKTLSLVYYPEEEVREETPEEDMESPLEKVLILVIPGNPGNPYYYLPLMQELVKKHGRRHEIRCLSHAGHVMPWKNHNRDFTLQEQIDQKAFYVKQRLREEPTLRLVVIGHSIGSYITLDIAKRFPQNIAKL
;
A
#
# COMPACT_ATOMS: atom_id res chain seq x y z
N MET A 1 -33.41 29.85 -30.10
CA MET A 1 -32.93 29.83 -28.70
C MET A 1 -31.93 28.70 -28.58
N LEU A 2 -30.65 29.05 -28.39
CA LEU A 2 -29.49 28.15 -28.34
C LEU A 2 -29.27 27.65 -26.90
N ALA A 3 -28.92 26.37 -26.77
CA ALA A 3 -28.55 25.71 -25.52
C ALA A 3 -27.14 26.15 -25.04
N PRO A 4 -26.88 26.26 -23.73
CA PRO A 4 -25.55 26.60 -23.22
C PRO A 4 -24.67 25.35 -23.05
N GLY A 5 -23.53 25.37 -23.75
CA GLY A 5 -22.20 25.11 -23.19
C GLY A 5 -21.85 23.70 -22.69
N LEU A 6 -21.38 22.83 -23.60
CA LEU A 6 -20.51 21.70 -23.28
C LEU A 6 -19.12 22.22 -22.86
N ALA A 7 -18.85 22.24 -21.56
CA ALA A 7 -17.50 22.45 -21.04
C ALA A 7 -16.64 21.21 -21.35
N ARG A 8 -15.62 21.38 -22.19
CA ARG A 8 -14.60 20.37 -22.44
C ARG A 8 -13.69 20.29 -21.21
N HIS A 9 -13.81 19.22 -20.42
CA HIS A 9 -12.84 18.88 -19.41
C HIS A 9 -11.57 18.35 -20.09
N SER A 10 -10.49 19.14 -20.04
CA SER A 10 -9.14 18.71 -20.43
C SER A 10 -8.65 17.63 -19.46
N ALA A 11 -8.15 16.52 -19.98
CA ALA A 11 -7.55 15.46 -19.18
C ALA A 11 -6.31 15.99 -18.43
N PRO A 12 -6.07 15.55 -17.18
CA PRO A 12 -4.87 15.93 -16.45
C PRO A 12 -3.61 15.34 -17.11
N HIS A 13 -2.63 16.20 -17.32
CA HIS A 13 -1.34 15.89 -17.92
C HIS A 13 -0.58 14.92 -17.00
N VAL A 14 -0.36 13.68 -17.45
CA VAL A 14 0.55 12.74 -16.77
C VAL A 14 1.98 13.14 -17.15
N PRO A 15 2.86 13.54 -16.22
CA PRO A 15 4.26 13.81 -16.56
C PRO A 15 4.94 12.50 -16.91
N THR A 16 5.47 12.42 -18.14
CA THR A 16 6.36 11.34 -18.56
C THR A 16 7.65 11.39 -17.74
N PRO A 17 8.26 10.22 -17.42
CA PRO A 17 9.52 10.19 -16.72
C PRO A 17 10.59 10.86 -17.60
N SER A 18 11.03 12.05 -17.19
CA SER A 18 12.10 12.77 -17.88
C SER A 18 13.45 12.21 -17.46
N LEU A 19 14.36 12.12 -18.44
CA LEU A 19 15.76 11.79 -18.18
C LEU A 19 16.34 12.77 -17.15
N PRO A 20 17.25 12.30 -16.26
CA PRO A 20 17.87 13.17 -15.26
C PRO A 20 18.52 14.37 -15.96
N SER A 21 18.31 15.57 -15.41
CA SER A 21 18.91 16.78 -15.96
C SER A 21 20.44 16.66 -15.95
N ILE A 22 21.09 17.30 -16.93
CA ILE A 22 22.55 17.34 -17.03
C ILE A 22 23.17 17.86 -15.71
N SER A 23 22.51 18.81 -15.05
CA SER A 23 22.91 19.29 -13.72
C SER A 23 22.92 18.19 -12.65
N THR A 24 21.94 17.29 -12.66
CA THR A 24 21.90 16.14 -11.73
C THR A 24 23.05 15.17 -12.00
N LEU A 25 23.33 14.90 -13.28
CA LEU A 25 24.43 14.00 -13.67
C LEU A 25 25.80 14.58 -13.27
N LEU A 26 25.98 15.90 -13.43
CA LEU A 26 27.19 16.60 -13.03
C LEU A 26 27.39 16.63 -11.51
N GLN A 27 26.32 16.83 -10.73
CA GLN A 27 26.40 16.77 -9.27
C GLN A 27 26.78 15.37 -8.77
N VAL A 28 26.20 14.32 -9.35
CA VAL A 28 26.57 12.94 -9.03
C VAL A 28 28.04 12.68 -9.38
N PHE A 29 28.49 13.16 -10.54
CA PHE A 29 29.88 12.99 -10.97
C PHE A 29 30.88 13.68 -10.04
N GLU A 30 30.65 14.95 -9.68
CA GLU A 30 31.56 15.68 -8.77
C GLU A 30 31.59 15.07 -7.38
N ILE A 31 30.45 14.61 -6.84
CA ILE A 31 30.41 13.90 -5.55
C ILE A 31 31.20 12.59 -5.60
N VAL A 32 31.06 11.81 -6.68
CA VAL A 32 31.82 10.56 -6.87
C VAL A 32 33.32 10.86 -6.99
N LYS A 33 33.69 11.93 -7.68
CA LYS A 33 35.08 12.34 -7.89
C LYS A 33 35.74 12.85 -6.61
N GLU A 34 35.05 13.67 -5.83
CA GLU A 34 35.55 14.25 -4.58
C GLU A 34 35.74 13.18 -3.49
N GLN A 35 34.83 12.20 -3.41
CA GLN A 35 34.92 11.12 -2.42
C GLN A 35 35.87 9.97 -2.82
N ALA A 36 36.22 9.85 -4.11
CA ALA A 36 37.20 8.89 -4.59
C ALA A 36 38.65 9.28 -4.28
N GLN A 37 38.92 10.55 -3.92
CA GLN A 37 40.29 11.03 -3.65
C GLN A 37 40.84 10.62 -2.27
N GLY A 38 40.06 9.98 -1.39
CA GLY A 38 40.45 9.77 0.01
C GLY A 38 40.59 8.34 0.55
N HIS A 39 40.12 7.27 -0.12
CA HIS A 39 40.04 5.93 0.52
C HIS A 39 40.21 4.73 -0.44
N SER A 40 40.75 3.62 0.10
CA SER A 40 41.09 2.35 -0.59
C SER A 40 39.91 1.39 -0.86
N LEU A 41 38.67 1.91 -0.93
CA LEU A 41 37.50 1.14 -1.34
C LEU A 41 37.17 1.52 -2.79
N SER A 42 37.11 0.53 -3.69
CA SER A 42 36.97 0.74 -5.12
C SER A 42 35.82 1.70 -5.43
N ALA A 43 36.12 2.81 -6.13
CA ALA A 43 35.17 3.81 -6.63
C ALA A 43 33.75 3.31 -7.02
N PRO A 44 33.56 2.13 -7.65
CA PRO A 44 32.22 1.58 -7.90
C PRO A 44 31.32 1.40 -6.65
N LEU A 45 31.88 1.07 -5.48
CA LEU A 45 31.09 0.88 -4.25
C LEU A 45 30.58 2.21 -3.69
N PHE A 46 31.39 3.27 -3.74
CA PHE A 46 30.96 4.61 -3.34
C PHE A 46 29.91 5.17 -4.29
N ALA A 47 30.08 4.96 -5.60
CA ALA A 47 29.07 5.34 -6.58
C ALA A 47 27.73 4.63 -6.29
N LEU A 48 27.74 3.34 -5.96
CA LEU A 48 26.56 2.59 -5.55
C LEU A 48 25.91 3.15 -4.28
N ILE A 49 26.71 3.46 -3.25
CA ILE A 49 26.20 4.04 -1.99
C ILE A 49 25.61 5.43 -2.24
N ALA A 50 26.25 6.26 -3.07
CA ALA A 50 25.77 7.59 -3.42
C ALA A 50 24.45 7.52 -4.21
N VAL A 51 24.36 6.62 -5.19
CA VAL A 51 23.11 6.36 -5.93
C VAL A 51 22.03 5.83 -5.00
N ALA A 52 22.32 4.86 -4.13
CA ALA A 52 21.36 4.34 -3.17
C ALA A 52 20.86 5.44 -2.21
N ARG A 53 21.75 6.30 -1.72
CA ARG A 53 21.39 7.47 -0.90
C ARG A 53 20.52 8.46 -1.67
N LEU A 54 20.85 8.75 -2.93
CA LEU A 54 20.06 9.67 -3.76
C LEU A 54 18.66 9.10 -4.05
N LEU A 55 18.56 7.81 -4.38
CA LEU A 55 17.27 7.14 -4.58
C LEU A 55 16.46 7.13 -3.29
N TYR A 56 17.11 6.88 -2.16
CA TYR A 56 16.48 6.93 -0.85
C TYR A 56 15.99 8.35 -0.51
N GLN A 57 16.82 9.37 -0.68
CA GLN A 57 16.46 10.78 -0.44
C GLN A 57 15.35 11.26 -1.37
N ARG A 58 15.38 10.91 -2.66
CA ARG A 58 14.29 11.23 -3.60
C ARG A 58 12.99 10.54 -3.20
N ARG A 59 13.06 9.29 -2.74
CA ARG A 59 11.89 8.58 -2.21
C ARG A 59 11.36 9.26 -0.95
N GLN A 60 12.22 9.69 -0.04
CA GLN A 60 11.82 10.44 1.15
C GLN A 60 11.16 11.77 0.78
N ALA A 61 11.75 12.56 -0.12
CA ALA A 61 11.16 13.83 -0.58
C ALA A 61 9.82 13.64 -1.31
N GLN A 62 9.65 12.55 -2.06
CA GLN A 62 8.36 12.20 -2.66
C GLN A 62 7.32 11.80 -1.61
N LEU A 63 7.72 11.03 -0.59
CA LEU A 63 6.86 10.69 0.53
C LEU A 63 6.47 11.94 1.32
N GLU A 64 7.40 12.85 1.61
CA GLU A 64 7.16 14.13 2.27
C GLU A 64 6.25 15.05 1.45
N GLN A 65 6.41 15.10 0.12
CA GLN A 65 5.49 15.86 -0.74
C GLN A 65 4.09 15.24 -0.81
N LEU A 66 3.99 13.91 -0.77
CA LEU A 66 2.71 13.23 -0.65
C LEU A 66 2.05 13.50 0.70
N ASP A 67 2.83 13.44 1.78
CA ASP A 67 2.40 13.68 3.16
C ASP A 67 1.96 15.14 3.34
N TYR A 68 2.72 16.11 2.83
CA TYR A 68 2.36 17.53 2.81
C TYR A 68 1.06 17.81 2.03
N ARG A 69 0.76 17.03 0.98
CA ARG A 69 -0.48 17.16 0.20
C ARG A 69 -1.65 16.37 0.78
N SER A 70 -1.41 15.34 1.57
CA SER A 70 -2.46 14.58 2.23
C SER A 70 -2.65 15.08 3.66
N LYS A 71 -3.75 15.79 3.94
CA LYS A 71 -4.26 15.96 5.32
C LYS A 71 -4.66 14.64 6.00
N VAL A 72 -4.25 13.49 5.46
CA VAL A 72 -4.56 12.15 5.94
C VAL A 72 -3.36 11.70 6.77
N SER A 73 -3.60 11.26 8.00
CA SER A 73 -2.55 10.69 8.84
C SER A 73 -1.82 9.53 8.13
N PRO A 74 -0.56 9.22 8.48
CA PRO A 74 0.11 8.02 8.00
C PRO A 74 -0.63 6.73 8.43
N PRO A 75 -0.58 5.64 7.65
CA PRO A 75 -1.15 4.37 8.08
C PRO A 75 -0.27 3.74 9.17
N VAL A 76 -0.88 2.89 9.99
CA VAL A 76 -0.16 2.12 11.00
C VAL A 76 0.51 0.91 10.32
N PRO A 77 1.83 0.72 10.48
CA PRO A 77 2.50 -0.50 10.05
C PRO A 77 2.35 -1.61 11.09
N GLU A 78 1.88 -2.79 10.69
CA GLU A 78 1.63 -3.92 11.58
C GLU A 78 2.16 -5.24 10.98
N TRP A 79 2.59 -6.15 11.85
CA TRP A 79 2.98 -7.50 11.43
C TRP A 79 1.84 -8.47 11.71
N ASN A 80 1.40 -9.18 10.68
CA ASN A 80 0.37 -10.20 10.80
C ASN A 80 0.99 -11.58 10.59
N VAL A 81 0.63 -12.51 11.47
CA VAL A 81 0.87 -13.94 11.24
C VAL A 81 -0.11 -14.42 10.18
N VAL A 82 0.40 -15.05 9.13
CA VAL A 82 -0.38 -15.44 7.95
C VAL A 82 -0.28 -16.94 7.62
N ALA A 83 0.34 -17.73 8.48
CA ALA A 83 0.33 -19.19 8.36
C ALA A 83 0.60 -19.84 9.73
N GLU A 84 0.31 -21.13 9.84
CA GLU A 84 0.51 -21.92 11.08
C GLU A 84 2.00 -22.05 11.46
N ASP A 85 2.91 -21.89 10.51
CA ASP A 85 4.37 -21.92 10.72
C ASP A 85 4.95 -20.57 11.20
N ASP A 86 4.11 -19.68 11.73
CA ASP A 86 4.46 -18.32 12.18
C ASP A 86 5.02 -17.40 11.07
N THR A 87 4.79 -17.73 9.79
CA THR A 87 5.11 -16.82 8.68
C THR A 87 4.39 -15.49 8.87
N LYS A 88 5.13 -14.39 8.70
CA LYS A 88 4.63 -13.02 8.88
C LYS A 88 4.67 -12.20 7.61
N THR A 89 3.72 -11.29 7.48
CA THR A 89 3.71 -10.23 6.46
C THR A 89 3.55 -8.87 7.12
N LEU A 90 4.09 -7.84 6.48
CA LEU A 90 3.81 -6.46 6.88
C LEU A 90 2.46 -6.07 6.29
N SER A 91 1.62 -5.40 7.06
CA SER A 91 0.52 -4.62 6.53
C SER A 91 0.66 -3.15 6.87
N LEU A 92 0.13 -2.31 5.98
CA LEU A 92 -0.23 -0.94 6.30
C LEU A 92 -1.74 -0.89 6.52
N VAL A 93 -2.19 -0.24 7.59
CA VAL A 93 -3.62 -0.13 7.89
C VAL A 93 -4.06 1.30 8.23
N TYR A 94 -5.23 1.64 7.70
CA TYR A 94 -6.08 2.70 8.21
C TYR A 94 -7.27 2.08 8.91
N TYR A 95 -7.35 2.26 10.23
CA TYR A 95 -8.53 1.88 11.00
C TYR A 95 -9.67 2.86 10.77
N PRO A 96 -10.93 2.39 10.81
CA PRO A 96 -12.05 3.30 10.78
C PRO A 96 -12.00 4.24 12.00
N GLU A 97 -12.39 5.50 11.82
CA GLU A 97 -12.65 6.39 12.96
C GLU A 97 -14.02 6.02 13.54
N GLU A 98 -14.12 5.90 14.87
CA GLU A 98 -15.42 5.68 15.52
C GLU A 98 -16.30 6.90 15.22
N GLU A 99 -17.41 6.69 14.50
CA GLU A 99 -18.44 7.71 14.40
C GLU A 99 -18.95 8.00 15.82
N VAL A 100 -18.82 9.25 16.26
CA VAL A 100 -19.49 9.74 17.46
C VAL A 100 -20.98 9.58 17.19
N ARG A 101 -21.57 8.49 17.69
CA ARG A 101 -23.01 8.29 17.67
C ARG A 101 -23.60 9.34 18.59
N GLU A 102 -24.22 10.38 18.04
CA GLU A 102 -25.24 11.10 18.80
C GLU A 102 -26.25 10.06 19.27
N GLU A 103 -26.51 10.00 20.57
CA GLU A 103 -27.41 9.03 21.19
C GLU A 103 -28.81 9.17 20.58
N THR A 104 -29.08 8.43 19.51
CA THR A 104 -30.43 8.33 18.96
C THR A 104 -31.25 7.40 19.86
N PRO A 105 -32.50 7.75 20.19
CA PRO A 105 -33.37 6.93 21.05
C PRO A 105 -33.47 5.50 20.55
N GLU A 106 -33.54 4.55 21.48
CA GLU A 106 -33.47 3.08 21.29
C GLU A 106 -34.49 2.52 20.28
N GLU A 107 -35.50 3.29 19.90
CA GLU A 107 -36.61 2.87 19.02
C GLU A 107 -36.24 2.92 17.51
N ASP A 108 -35.16 3.62 17.12
CA ASP A 108 -34.69 3.77 15.73
C ASP A 108 -33.33 3.06 15.48
N MET A 109 -33.04 1.95 16.16
CA MET A 109 -31.80 1.18 15.95
C MET A 109 -31.70 0.62 14.52
N GLU A 110 -31.10 1.41 13.63
CA GLU A 110 -30.56 0.95 12.35
C GLU A 110 -29.65 -0.27 12.60
N SER A 111 -29.72 -1.25 11.70
CA SER A 111 -28.91 -2.48 11.79
C SER A 111 -27.44 -2.14 12.07
N PRO A 112 -26.72 -2.93 12.89
CA PRO A 112 -25.34 -2.63 13.23
C PRO A 112 -24.53 -2.32 11.97
N LEU A 113 -23.87 -1.14 11.96
CA LEU A 113 -23.05 -0.67 10.84
C LEU A 113 -22.18 -1.80 10.29
N GLU A 114 -22.41 -2.14 9.02
CA GLU A 114 -21.73 -3.22 8.32
C GLU A 114 -20.21 -2.95 8.32
N LYS A 115 -19.44 -3.81 8.99
CA LYS A 115 -17.97 -3.66 9.04
C LYS A 115 -17.37 -4.09 7.72
N VAL A 116 -16.64 -3.20 7.07
CA VAL A 116 -15.99 -3.43 5.78
C VAL A 116 -14.47 -3.35 5.92
N LEU A 117 -13.78 -4.38 5.44
CA LEU A 117 -12.35 -4.39 5.20
C LEU A 117 -12.07 -4.27 3.70
N ILE A 118 -11.43 -3.17 3.31
CA ILE A 118 -10.85 -2.99 1.99
C ILE A 118 -9.44 -3.59 2.01
N LEU A 119 -9.29 -4.80 1.47
CA LEU A 119 -8.04 -5.53 1.42
C LEU A 119 -7.33 -5.32 0.09
N VAL A 120 -6.23 -4.58 0.12
CA VAL A 120 -5.34 -4.35 -1.01
C VAL A 120 -4.23 -5.41 -1.03
N ILE A 121 -4.08 -6.12 -2.15
CA ILE A 121 -3.00 -7.07 -2.38
C ILE A 121 -2.07 -6.53 -3.47
N PRO A 122 -0.80 -6.24 -3.14
CA PRO A 122 0.16 -5.67 -4.07
C PRO A 122 0.52 -6.67 -5.18
N GLY A 123 1.02 -6.14 -6.30
CA GLY A 123 1.78 -6.88 -7.30
C GLY A 123 3.27 -6.98 -6.96
N ASN A 124 4.11 -7.38 -7.92
CA ASN A 124 5.56 -7.48 -7.69
C ASN A 124 6.29 -6.12 -7.87
N PRO A 125 7.20 -5.74 -6.95
CA PRO A 125 7.47 -6.37 -5.66
C PRO A 125 6.33 -6.13 -4.67
N GLY A 126 5.93 -7.17 -3.91
CA GLY A 126 4.82 -7.18 -2.95
C GLY A 126 5.02 -6.34 -1.69
N ASN A 127 5.50 -5.11 -1.83
CA ASN A 127 5.68 -4.14 -0.76
C ASN A 127 4.47 -3.17 -0.69
N PRO A 128 3.80 -3.05 0.47
CA PRO A 128 2.56 -2.29 0.59
C PRO A 128 2.76 -0.77 0.46
N TYR A 129 3.97 -0.25 0.70
CA TYR A 129 4.25 1.19 0.59
C TYR A 129 4.09 1.74 -0.83
N TYR A 130 4.12 0.90 -1.88
CA TYR A 130 3.81 1.34 -3.25
C TYR A 130 2.33 1.71 -3.45
N TYR A 131 1.45 1.26 -2.55
CA TYR A 131 0.01 1.46 -2.62
C TYR A 131 -0.46 2.52 -1.63
N LEU A 132 0.44 3.16 -0.89
CA LEU A 132 0.10 4.24 0.04
C LEU A 132 -0.74 5.35 -0.63
N PRO A 133 -0.42 5.85 -1.84
CA PRO A 133 -1.25 6.86 -2.49
C PRO A 133 -2.68 6.37 -2.74
N LEU A 134 -2.85 5.12 -3.18
CA LEU A 134 -4.17 4.51 -3.39
C LEU A 134 -4.94 4.42 -2.07
N MET A 135 -4.30 3.96 -1.00
CA MET A 135 -4.93 3.85 0.32
C MET A 135 -5.36 5.22 0.86
N GLN A 136 -4.54 6.25 0.68
CA GLN A 136 -4.89 7.61 1.08
C GLN A 136 -6.07 8.18 0.28
N GLU A 137 -6.15 7.89 -1.02
CA GLU A 137 -7.30 8.30 -1.84
C GLU A 137 -8.59 7.57 -1.41
N LEU A 138 -8.51 6.28 -1.05
CA LEU A 138 -9.64 5.55 -0.47
C LEU A 138 -10.10 6.19 0.85
N VAL A 139 -9.17 6.57 1.72
CA VAL A 139 -9.48 7.28 2.97
C VAL A 139 -10.19 8.61 2.69
N LYS A 140 -9.64 9.44 1.80
CA LYS A 140 -10.23 10.75 1.46
C LYS A 140 -11.64 10.61 0.90
N LYS A 141 -11.85 9.63 0.02
CA LYS A 141 -13.13 9.43 -0.66
C LYS A 141 -14.21 8.84 0.25
N HIS A 142 -13.84 7.97 1.18
CA HIS A 142 -14.80 7.24 2.03
C HIS A 142 -14.84 7.74 3.48
N GLY A 143 -14.07 8.76 3.85
CA GLY A 143 -14.15 9.43 5.15
C GLY A 143 -13.77 8.56 6.33
N ARG A 144 -12.77 7.67 6.18
CA ARG A 144 -12.33 6.71 7.22
C ARG A 144 -13.45 5.84 7.82
N ARG A 145 -14.48 5.51 7.04
CA ARG A 145 -15.55 4.58 7.46
C ARG A 145 -15.18 3.10 7.40
N HIS A 146 -14.14 2.74 6.66
CA HIS A 146 -13.76 1.36 6.40
C HIS A 146 -12.33 1.09 6.88
N GLU A 147 -12.07 -0.14 7.37
CA GLU A 147 -10.69 -0.60 7.55
C GLU A 147 -10.06 -0.73 6.15
N ILE A 148 -8.99 0.00 5.87
CA ILE A 148 -8.23 -0.13 4.62
C ILE A 148 -6.88 -0.73 4.97
N ARG A 149 -6.59 -1.92 4.42
CA ARG A 149 -5.35 -2.63 4.71
C ARG A 149 -4.66 -3.09 3.44
N CYS A 150 -3.36 -2.86 3.33
CA CYS A 150 -2.52 -3.42 2.27
C CYS A 150 -1.56 -4.44 2.85
N LEU A 151 -1.68 -5.72 2.45
CA LEU A 151 -0.90 -6.83 3.00
C LEU A 151 0.25 -7.20 2.07
N SER A 152 1.49 -7.20 2.56
CA SER A 152 2.68 -7.54 1.78
C SER A 152 2.67 -8.99 1.30
N HIS A 153 3.49 -9.27 0.29
CA HIS A 153 3.92 -10.65 0.04
C HIS A 153 4.95 -11.06 1.11
N ALA A 154 4.86 -12.31 1.59
CA ALA A 154 5.82 -12.83 2.56
C ALA A 154 7.23 -12.85 1.91
N GLY A 155 8.25 -12.39 2.64
CA GLY A 155 9.62 -12.30 2.14
C GLY A 155 9.94 -11.03 1.32
N HIS A 156 8.95 -10.24 0.88
CA HIS A 156 9.21 -9.02 0.09
C HIS A 156 9.54 -7.79 0.95
N VAL A 157 9.28 -7.84 2.25
CA VAL A 157 9.58 -6.79 3.22
C VAL A 157 10.23 -7.42 4.44
N MET A 158 11.44 -6.96 4.79
CA MET A 158 12.25 -7.52 5.88
C MET A 158 12.32 -9.06 5.87
N PRO A 159 12.85 -9.70 4.80
CA PRO A 159 12.82 -11.15 4.59
C PRO A 159 13.37 -11.98 5.77
N TRP A 160 14.30 -11.42 6.56
CA TRP A 160 14.85 -12.08 7.75
C TRP A 160 13.81 -12.38 8.83
N LYS A 161 12.66 -11.70 8.85
CA LYS A 161 11.54 -12.05 9.76
C LYS A 161 10.89 -13.39 9.44
N ASN A 162 11.10 -13.89 8.22
CA ASN A 162 10.70 -15.22 7.77
C ASN A 162 11.93 -16.08 7.46
N HIS A 163 13.03 -15.89 8.19
CA HIS A 163 14.28 -16.64 8.03
C HIS A 163 14.88 -16.57 6.61
N ASN A 164 14.61 -15.49 5.86
CA ASN A 164 14.99 -15.36 4.45
C ASN A 164 14.49 -16.50 3.54
N ARG A 165 13.37 -17.13 3.93
CA ARG A 165 12.71 -18.15 3.12
C ARG A 165 12.05 -17.51 1.89
N ASP A 166 12.22 -18.17 0.75
CA ASP A 166 11.45 -17.90 -0.46
C ASP A 166 10.08 -18.58 -0.39
N PHE A 167 9.08 -17.91 -0.95
CA PHE A 167 7.70 -18.37 -0.94
C PHE A 167 7.19 -18.51 -2.37
N THR A 168 6.61 -19.67 -2.66
CA THR A 168 5.90 -19.95 -3.90
C THR A 168 4.63 -19.10 -3.99
N LEU A 169 4.10 -18.96 -5.21
CA LEU A 169 2.82 -18.29 -5.42
C LEU A 169 1.68 -18.97 -4.64
N GLN A 170 1.68 -20.30 -4.57
CA GLN A 170 0.64 -21.03 -3.84
C GLN A 170 0.70 -20.71 -2.33
N GLU A 171 1.89 -20.69 -1.73
CA GLU A 171 2.05 -20.28 -0.33
C GLU A 171 1.59 -18.83 -0.12
N GLN A 172 1.91 -17.92 -1.06
CA GLN A 172 1.41 -16.55 -0.98
C GLN A 172 -0.12 -16.53 -0.99
N ILE A 173 -0.79 -17.30 -1.85
CA ILE A 173 -2.25 -17.38 -1.90
C ILE A 173 -2.82 -17.90 -0.57
N ASP A 174 -2.29 -19.02 -0.10
CA ASP A 174 -2.79 -19.68 1.12
C ASP A 174 -2.58 -18.79 2.36
N GLN A 175 -1.50 -18.01 2.40
CA GLN A 175 -1.28 -17.02 3.45
C GLN A 175 -2.35 -15.92 3.48
N LYS A 176 -2.80 -15.44 2.32
CA LYS A 176 -3.83 -14.39 2.24
C LYS A 176 -5.18 -14.96 2.62
N ALA A 177 -5.46 -16.20 2.21
CA ALA A 177 -6.66 -16.92 2.62
C ALA A 177 -6.68 -17.21 4.13
N PHE A 178 -5.53 -17.58 4.71
CA PHE A 178 -5.38 -17.78 6.16
C PHE A 178 -5.66 -16.49 6.93
N TYR A 179 -5.07 -15.36 6.51
CA TYR A 179 -5.34 -14.05 7.10
C TYR A 179 -6.83 -13.71 7.06
N VAL A 180 -7.48 -13.84 5.90
CA VAL A 180 -8.92 -13.58 5.75
C VAL A 180 -9.75 -14.49 6.66
N LYS A 181 -9.41 -15.78 6.73
CA LYS A 181 -10.10 -16.75 7.60
C LYS A 181 -9.99 -16.37 9.08
N GLN A 182 -8.85 -15.86 9.53
CA GLN A 182 -8.69 -15.36 10.90
C GLN A 182 -9.56 -14.13 11.15
N ARG A 183 -9.54 -13.14 10.25
CA ARG A 183 -10.38 -11.94 10.35
C ARG A 183 -11.87 -12.28 10.41
N LEU A 184 -12.33 -13.24 9.61
CA LEU A 184 -13.71 -13.72 9.61
C LEU A 184 -14.09 -14.54 10.85
N ARG A 185 -13.12 -15.17 11.54
CA ARG A 185 -13.36 -15.82 12.84
C ARG A 185 -13.54 -14.79 13.95
N GLU A 186 -12.75 -13.71 13.91
CA GLU A 186 -12.83 -12.60 14.86
C GLU A 186 -14.09 -11.75 14.65
N GLU A 187 -14.46 -11.52 13.39
CA GLU A 187 -15.63 -10.74 13.01
C GLU A 187 -16.42 -11.48 11.91
N PRO A 188 -17.39 -12.34 12.28
CA PRO A 188 -18.16 -13.16 11.34
C PRO A 188 -19.01 -12.34 10.35
N THR A 189 -19.36 -11.10 10.71
CA THR A 189 -20.16 -10.21 9.85
C THR A 189 -19.30 -9.36 8.90
N LEU A 190 -17.97 -9.50 8.97
CA LEU A 190 -17.04 -8.71 8.16
C LEU A 190 -17.27 -8.94 6.66
N ARG A 191 -17.34 -7.82 5.95
CA ARG A 191 -17.40 -7.77 4.50
C ARG A 191 -16.05 -7.37 3.92
N LEU A 192 -15.75 -7.89 2.76
CA LEU A 192 -14.46 -7.77 2.11
C LEU A 192 -14.62 -7.07 0.77
N VAL A 193 -13.90 -5.97 0.59
CA VAL A 193 -13.65 -5.39 -0.73
C VAL A 193 -12.21 -5.69 -1.08
N VAL A 194 -11.98 -6.53 -2.09
CA VAL A 194 -10.64 -6.95 -2.48
C VAL A 194 -10.15 -6.14 -3.68
N ILE A 195 -8.92 -5.61 -3.59
CA ILE A 195 -8.27 -4.86 -4.66
C ILE A 195 -6.91 -5.49 -4.91
N GLY A 196 -6.68 -6.02 -6.11
CA GLY A 196 -5.41 -6.67 -6.45
C GLY A 196 -4.76 -6.02 -7.68
N HIS A 197 -3.44 -5.88 -7.66
CA HIS A 197 -2.66 -5.42 -8.83
C HIS A 197 -1.72 -6.52 -9.34
N SER A 198 -1.68 -6.75 -10.66
CA SER A 198 -0.81 -7.76 -11.30
C SER A 198 -0.99 -9.15 -10.66
N ILE A 199 0.07 -9.77 -10.14
CA ILE A 199 -0.03 -11.04 -9.42
C ILE A 199 -0.96 -10.96 -8.19
N GLY A 200 -1.06 -9.79 -7.57
CA GLY A 200 -2.04 -9.52 -6.51
C GLY A 200 -3.48 -9.67 -7.00
N SER A 201 -3.79 -9.38 -8.27
CA SER A 201 -5.11 -9.61 -8.86
C SER A 201 -5.45 -11.11 -8.87
N TYR A 202 -4.50 -11.96 -9.25
CA TYR A 202 -4.67 -13.41 -9.22
C TYR A 202 -4.95 -13.91 -7.80
N ILE A 203 -4.20 -13.43 -6.81
CA ILE A 203 -4.43 -13.75 -5.39
C ILE A 203 -5.82 -13.30 -4.94
N THR A 204 -6.25 -12.07 -5.29
CA THR A 204 -7.59 -11.59 -4.91
C THR A 204 -8.72 -12.35 -5.56
N LEU A 205 -8.53 -12.87 -6.79
CA LEU A 205 -9.51 -13.73 -7.43
C LEU A 205 -9.66 -15.07 -6.70
N ASP A 206 -8.56 -15.63 -6.20
CA ASP A 206 -8.61 -16.82 -5.36
C ASP A 206 -9.33 -16.55 -4.02
N ILE A 207 -9.04 -15.42 -3.35
CA ILE A 207 -9.77 -14.99 -2.14
C ILE A 207 -11.28 -14.88 -2.42
N ALA A 208 -11.67 -14.20 -3.51
CA ALA A 208 -13.07 -14.03 -3.87
C ALA A 208 -13.79 -15.37 -4.14
N LYS A 209 -13.07 -16.36 -4.70
CA LYS A 209 -13.60 -17.72 -4.90
C LYS A 209 -13.76 -18.48 -3.59
N ARG A 210 -12.84 -18.33 -2.63
CA ARG A 210 -12.89 -19.02 -1.34
C ARG A 210 -13.91 -18.42 -0.37
N PHE A 211 -14.15 -17.11 -0.45
CA PHE A 211 -15.04 -16.38 0.48
C PHE A 211 -16.15 -15.59 -0.24
N PRO A 212 -16.91 -16.22 -1.17
CA PRO A 212 -17.83 -15.48 -2.05
C PRO A 212 -18.94 -14.75 -1.29
N GLN A 213 -19.39 -15.31 -0.16
CA GLN A 213 -20.45 -14.73 0.66
C GLN A 213 -20.00 -13.49 1.43
N ASN A 214 -18.69 -13.26 1.57
CA ASN A 214 -18.13 -12.11 2.29
C ASN A 214 -17.74 -10.96 1.34
N ILE A 215 -17.77 -11.15 0.02
CA ILE A 215 -17.34 -10.12 -0.93
C ILE A 215 -18.43 -9.04 -1.06
N ALA A 216 -18.02 -7.78 -0.94
CA ALA A 216 -18.82 -6.58 -1.10
C ALA A 216 -18.26 -5.68 -2.22
N LYS A 217 -19.00 -4.61 -2.51
CA LYS A 217 -18.59 -3.54 -3.44
C LYS A 217 -18.55 -2.23 -2.67
N LEU A 218 -17.59 -1.36 -3.02
CA LEU A 218 -17.47 0.02 -2.50
C LEU A 218 -18.49 0.96 -3.13
#